data_AF-A0A3E4ZG45-F1
#
_entry.id   AF-A0A3E4ZG45-F1
#
_cell.length_a   1.000
_cell.length_b   1.000
_cell.length_c   1.000
_cell.angle_alpha   90.00
_cell.angle_beta   90.00
_cell.angle_gamma   90.00
#
_symmetry.space_group_name_H-M   'P 1'
#
loop_
_entity.id
_entity.type
_entity.pdbx_description
1 polymer ?
#
loop_
_entity_poly.entity_id
_entity_poly.type
_entity_poly.pdbx_seq_one_letter_code
_entity_poly.pdbx_strand_id
1 'polypeptide(L)' 'MINARGILLFVGGKEYYLSYDRYPWFRNAKVSDVLDVTMPDEESLRWDAIDVDLEIDSIIHPERYPISF' A
#
# COMPACT_ATOMS: atom_id res chain seq x y z
N MET A 1 10.09 -3.82 3.31
CA MET A 1 10.19 -4.51 4.62
C MET A 1 8.80 -4.70 5.20
N ILE A 2 8.52 -5.83 5.87
CA ILE A 2 7.24 -6.09 6.54
C ILE A 2 7.50 -6.31 8.02
N ASN A 3 6.70 -5.71 8.90
CA ASN A 3 6.80 -5.90 10.36
C ASN A 3 5.41 -5.87 11.01
N ALA A 4 5.35 -5.97 12.34
CA ALA A 4 4.10 -6.04 13.10
C ALA A 4 3.20 -4.79 13.01
N ARG A 5 3.69 -3.66 12.50
CA ARG A 5 2.97 -2.38 12.44
C ARG A 5 2.60 -1.94 11.02
N GLY A 6 3.23 -2.52 10.00
CA GLY A 6 2.98 -2.13 8.62
C GLY A 6 4.02 -2.64 7.63
N ILE A 7 3.97 -2.05 6.46
CA ILE A 7 4.82 -2.37 5.31
C ILE A 7 5.60 -1.11 4.93
N LEU A 8 6.92 -1.25 4.73
CA LEU A 8 7.73 -0.27 4.02
C LEU A 8 7.87 -0.74 2.58
N LEU A 9 7.18 -0.04 1.67
CA LEU A 9 7.17 -0.29 0.23
C LEU A 9 8.27 0.55 -0.43
N PHE A 10 9.05 -0.06 -1.33
CA PHE A 10 10.05 0.66 -2.12
C PHE A 10 9.62 0.66 -3.58
N VAL A 11 9.32 1.83 -4.13
CA VAL A 11 8.84 1.99 -5.50
C VAL A 11 9.32 3.33 -6.07
N GLY A 12 9.72 3.35 -7.35
CA GLY A 12 10.21 4.57 -8.00
C GLY A 12 11.45 5.20 -7.33
N GLY A 13 12.27 4.40 -6.63
CA GLY A 13 13.45 4.89 -5.91
C GLY A 13 13.14 5.55 -4.56
N LYS A 14 11.90 5.46 -4.07
CA LYS A 14 11.45 6.05 -2.80
C LYS A 14 10.81 5.00 -1.90
N GLU A 15 10.87 5.25 -0.59
CA GLU A 15 10.23 4.42 0.42
C GLU A 15 8.92 5.05 0.89
N TYR A 16 7.89 4.22 1.03
CA TYR A 16 6.55 4.60 1.48
C TYR A 16 6.11 3.67 2.61
N TYR A 17 5.68 4.24 3.73
CA TYR A 17 5.22 3.45 4.88
C TYR A 17 3.69 3.32 4.89
N LEU A 18 3.22 2.08 4.79
CA LEU A 18 1.82 1.70 4.84
C LEU A 18 1.52 1.11 6.23
N SER A 19 0.90 1.89 7.12
CA SER A 19 0.50 1.39 8.45
C SER A 19 -0.73 0.49 8.37
N TYR A 20 -0.77 -0.56 9.19
CA TYR A 20 -1.96 -1.44 9.25
C TYR A 20 -3.18 -0.80 9.94
N ASP A 21 -3.01 0.36 10.56
CA ASP A 21 -4.12 1.11 11.14
C ASP A 21 -4.86 1.90 10.06
N ARG A 22 -4.14 2.33 9.01
CA ARG A 22 -4.71 3.03 7.86
C ARG A 22 -5.07 2.10 6.70
N TYR A 23 -4.24 1.10 6.45
CA TYR A 23 -4.40 0.14 5.37
C TYR A 23 -4.59 -1.27 5.94
N PRO A 24 -5.74 -1.54 6.60
CA PRO A 24 -5.95 -2.76 7.37
C PRO A 24 -6.00 -4.04 6.51
N TRP A 25 -6.28 -3.91 5.21
CA TRP A 25 -6.35 -5.02 4.26
C TRP A 25 -5.03 -5.81 4.21
N PHE A 26 -3.89 -5.13 4.43
CA PHE A 26 -2.57 -5.76 4.44
C PHE A 26 -2.24 -6.52 5.73
N ARG A 27 -3.01 -6.34 6.83
CA ARG A 27 -2.66 -6.91 8.15
C ARG A 27 -2.61 -8.43 8.15
N ASN A 28 -3.50 -9.06 7.39
CA ASN A 28 -3.64 -10.52 7.33
C ASN A 28 -3.41 -11.07 5.91
N ALA A 29 -2.95 -10.24 4.97
CA ALA A 29 -2.61 -10.66 3.63
C ALA A 29 -1.37 -11.56 3.64
N LYS A 30 -1.29 -12.54 2.72
CA LYS A 30 -0.09 -13.35 2.58
C LYS A 30 1.06 -12.46 2.13
N VAL A 31 2.26 -12.74 2.62
CA VAL A 31 3.46 -12.00 2.19
C VAL A 31 3.64 -12.06 0.68
N SER A 32 3.32 -13.19 0.02
CA SER A 32 3.33 -13.31 -1.44
C SER A 32 2.46 -12.26 -2.11
N ASP A 33 1.24 -12.09 -1.61
CA ASP A 33 0.22 -11.23 -2.20
C ASP A 33 0.56 -9.76 -1.97
N VAL A 34 1.17 -9.43 -0.83
CA VAL A 34 1.69 -8.08 -0.51
C VAL A 34 2.85 -7.69 -1.42
N LEU A 35 3.70 -8.64 -1.79
CA LEU A 35 4.85 -8.40 -2.65
C LEU A 35 4.49 -8.39 -4.13
N ASP A 36 3.32 -8.93 -4.50
CA ASP A 36 2.78 -8.92 -5.86
C ASP A 36 2.09 -7.58 -6.20
N VAL A 37 2.85 -6.50 -6.03
CA VAL A 37 2.42 -5.14 -6.38
C VAL A 37 2.78 -4.85 -7.84
N THR A 38 1.83 -4.27 -8.57
CA THR A 38 2.05 -3.75 -9.92
C THR A 38 1.87 -2.24 -9.97
N MET A 39 2.50 -1.60 -10.95
CA MET A 39 2.33 -0.17 -11.26
C MET A 39 1.64 -0.04 -12.62
N PRO A 40 0.32 0.18 -12.67
CA PRO A 40 -0.40 0.42 -13.93
C PRO A 40 0.09 1.67 -14.67
N ASP A 41 0.54 2.67 -13.91
CA ASP A 41 1.12 3.93 -14.37
C ASP A 41 2.14 4.46 -13.34
N GLU A 42 2.67 5.66 -13.53
CA GLU A 42 3.73 6.22 -12.67
C GLU A 42 3.25 6.59 -11.25
N GLU A 43 1.93 6.70 -11.03
CA GLU A 43 1.34 7.20 -9.79
C GLU A 43 0.45 6.16 -9.08
N SER A 44 0.06 5.09 -9.77
CA SER A 44 -0.86 4.06 -9.26
C SER A 44 -0.14 2.78 -8.84
N LEU A 45 -0.61 2.18 -7.75
CA LEU A 45 -0.17 0.89 -7.24
C LEU A 45 -1.38 -0.05 -7.14
N ARG A 46 -1.22 -1.28 -7.60
CA ARG A 46 -2.28 -2.29 -7.60
C ARG A 46 -1.82 -3.62 -7.01
N TRP A 47 -2.65 -4.17 -6.12
CA TRP A 47 -2.53 -5.51 -5.56
C TRP A 47 -3.77 -6.34 -5.90
N ASP A 48 -3.73 -7.06 -7.03
CA ASP A 48 -4.88 -7.81 -7.54
C ASP A 48 -5.40 -8.87 -6.54
N ALA A 49 -4.51 -9.59 -5.87
CA ALA A 49 -4.87 -10.64 -4.93
C ALA A 49 -5.51 -10.10 -3.62
N ILE A 50 -5.27 -8.83 -3.29
CA ILE A 50 -5.79 -8.17 -2.08
C ILE A 50 -7.02 -7.31 -2.42
N ASP A 51 -7.30 -7.10 -3.72
CA ASP A 51 -8.35 -6.19 -4.22
C ASP A 51 -8.15 -4.76 -3.73
N VAL A 52 -6.91 -4.26 -3.85
CA VAL A 52 -6.50 -2.92 -3.38
C VAL A 52 -5.78 -2.16 -4.49
N ASP A 53 -6.25 -0.94 -4.73
CA ASP A 53 -5.59 0.08 -5.53
C ASP A 53 -5.25 1.29 -4.64
N LEU A 54 -4.04 1.84 -4.80
CA LEU A 54 -3.59 3.06 -4.10
C LEU A 54 -2.87 4.00 -5.06
N GLU A 55 -3.19 5.29 -4.98
CA GLU A 55 -2.37 6.33 -5.59
C GLU A 55 -1.21 6.73 -4.65
N ILE A 56 -0.03 7.02 -5.21
CA ILE A 56 1.13 7.50 -4.46
C ILE A 56 0.79 8.78 -3.69
N ASP A 57 0.02 9.71 -4.27
CA ASP A 57 -0.41 10.94 -3.57
C ASP A 57 -1.23 10.62 -2.31
N SER A 58 -2.09 9.60 -2.37
CA SER A 58 -2.90 9.17 -1.23
C SER A 58 -2.09 8.59 -0.05
N ILE A 59 -0.86 8.13 -0.33
CA ILE A 59 0.08 7.65 0.67
C ILE A 59 0.89 8.82 1.27
N ILE A 60 1.25 9.81 0.46
CA ILE A 60 2.00 11.01 0.89
C ILE A 60 1.08 11.98 1.66
N HIS A 61 -0.16 12.14 1.20
CA HIS A 61 -1.16 13.10 1.71
C HIS A 61 -2.43 12.40 2.21
N PRO A 62 -2.32 11.52 3.23
CA PRO A 62 -3.44 10.74 3.73
C PRO A 62 -4.65 11.59 4.18
N GLU A 63 -4.44 12.81 4.63
CA GLU A 63 -5.48 13.75 5.05
C GLU A 63 -6.44 14.16 3.92
N ARG A 64 -6.00 14.10 2.66
CA ARG A 64 -6.82 14.44 1.48
C ARG A 64 -7.70 13.28 1.02
N TYR A 65 -7.33 12.06 1.40
CA TYR A 65 -7.96 10.82 0.94
C TYR A 65 -8.45 10.01 2.13
N PRO A 66 -9.51 10.45 2.83
CA PRO A 66 -10.07 9.68 3.94
C PRO A 66 -10.57 8.32 3.44
N ILE A 67 -10.06 7.25 4.04
CA ILE A 67 -10.51 5.88 3.76
C ILE A 67 -11.73 5.61 4.64
N SER A 68 -12.88 5.35 4.02
CA SER A 68 -14.07 4.85 4.72
C SER A 68 -14.15 3.34 4.61
N PHE A 69 -14.59 2.68 5.69
CA PHE A 69 -14.78 1.24 5.80
C PHE A 69 -16.26 0.92 5.96
#